data_AF-A0AAU0LTM5-F1
#
_entry.id   AF-A0AAU0LTM5-F1
#
_cell.length_a   1.000
_cell.length_b   1.000
_cell.length_c   1.000
_cell.angle_alpha   90.00
_cell.angle_beta   90.00
_cell.angle_gamma   90.00
#
_symmetry.space_group_name_H-M   'P 1'
#
loop_
_entity.id
_entity.type
_entity.pdbx_description
1 polymer ?
#
loop_
_entity_poly.entity_id
_entity_poly.type
_entity_poly.pdbx_seq_one_letter_code
_entity_poly.pdbx_strand_id
1 'polypeptide(L)'
;MKSLRITLGVAAIAIGSFAAFSFAPASSSAKVALQEFYVNPDGSQGAQVTGNNQCKDQTQILCSQEYDTSTGEPTGNTSRMHRGPRN
;
A
#
# COMPACT_ATOMS: atom_id res chain seq x y z
N MET A 1 -0.47 -56.50 13.03
CA MET A 1 -1.20 -55.37 12.43
C MET A 1 -0.99 -54.15 13.33
N LYS A 2 0.17 -53.49 13.23
CA LYS A 2 0.51 -52.36 12.35
C LYS A 2 -0.12 -51.03 12.83
N SER A 3 0.64 -50.37 13.71
CA SER A 3 0.87 -48.91 13.78
C SER A 3 -0.32 -47.97 13.56
N LEU A 4 -0.98 -47.56 14.63
CA LEU A 4 -1.91 -46.42 14.63
C LEU A 4 -1.53 -45.41 15.71
N ARG A 5 -0.30 -44.88 15.64
CA ARG A 5 0.20 -43.83 16.55
C ARG A 5 1.00 -42.72 15.88
N ILE A 6 0.99 -42.60 14.54
CA ILE A 6 1.82 -41.60 13.82
C ILE A 6 1.05 -40.94 12.66
N THR A 7 -0.20 -40.54 12.87
CA THR A 7 -0.96 -39.76 11.87
C THR A 7 -1.51 -38.44 12.39
N LEU A 8 -1.17 -38.05 13.63
CA LEU A 8 -1.64 -36.81 14.23
C LEU A 8 -0.47 -35.91 14.70
N GLY A 9 0.70 -36.03 14.08
CA GLY A 9 1.92 -35.30 14.47
C GLY A 9 2.47 -34.31 13.44
N VAL A 10 1.84 -34.18 12.25
CA VAL A 10 2.43 -33.41 11.12
C VAL A 10 1.36 -32.69 10.28
N ALA A 11 0.42 -32.00 10.92
CA ALA A 11 -0.54 -31.14 10.21
C ALA A 11 -0.78 -29.79 10.91
N ALA A 12 0.16 -29.36 11.73
CA ALA A 12 0.24 -28.01 12.22
C ALA A 12 1.67 -27.54 12.00
N ILE A 13 1.85 -26.28 11.64
CA ILE A 13 3.15 -25.60 11.46
C ILE A 13 3.69 -25.66 10.01
N ALA A 14 2.86 -25.17 9.08
CA ALA A 14 3.32 -24.30 8.00
C ALA A 14 2.45 -23.03 8.08
N ILE A 15 2.55 -22.25 9.17
CA ILE A 15 3.32 -21.00 9.16
C ILE A 15 3.06 -20.27 7.83
N GLY A 16 1.92 -19.61 7.64
CA GLY A 16 1.69 -18.36 8.36
C GLY A 16 2.75 -17.30 8.01
N SER A 17 3.36 -17.40 6.81
CA SER A 17 4.24 -16.36 6.27
C SER A 17 3.35 -15.28 5.64
N PHE A 18 3.68 -14.01 5.85
CA PHE A 18 2.95 -12.80 5.41
C PHE A 18 1.83 -12.26 6.32
N ALA A 19 1.99 -12.22 7.64
CA ALA A 19 1.20 -11.27 8.46
C ALA A 19 1.89 -10.76 9.75
N ALA A 20 3.21 -10.93 9.90
CA ALA A 20 3.92 -10.61 11.15
C ALA A 20 4.99 -9.52 11.01
N PHE A 21 4.73 -8.47 10.23
CA PHE A 21 5.27 -7.14 10.55
C PHE A 21 4.20 -6.38 11.34
N SER A 22 3.86 -6.91 12.51
CA SER A 22 3.06 -6.21 13.51
C SER A 22 4.05 -5.68 14.56
N PHE A 23 4.09 -4.35 14.64
CA PHE A 23 4.56 -3.55 15.79
C PHE A 23 6.00 -3.75 16.28
N ALA A 24 6.98 -3.32 15.50
CA ALA A 24 8.05 -2.51 16.09
C ALA A 24 7.65 -1.04 15.88
N PRO A 25 7.53 -0.19 16.91
CA PRO A 25 7.53 1.24 16.70
C PRO A 25 8.94 1.57 16.25
N ALA A 26 9.16 1.52 14.93
CA ALA A 26 10.33 2.14 14.35
C ALA A 26 10.16 3.63 14.65
N SER A 27 10.74 4.08 15.76
CA SER A 27 11.20 5.45 15.98
C SER A 27 12.30 5.78 14.97
N SER A 28 12.07 5.45 13.70
CA SER A 28 12.69 6.13 12.61
C SER A 28 11.77 7.29 12.30
N SER A 29 12.17 8.45 12.82
CA SER A 29 12.04 9.71 12.08
C SER A 29 12.87 9.63 10.76
N ALA A 30 12.79 8.50 10.04
CA ALA A 30 13.02 8.47 8.62
C ALA A 30 11.90 9.35 8.12
N LYS A 31 12.27 10.54 7.71
CA LYS A 31 11.40 11.52 7.10
C LYS A 31 10.79 10.84 5.88
N VAL A 32 9.70 10.10 6.08
CA VAL A 32 8.94 9.45 5.02
C VAL A 32 8.63 10.59 4.08
N ALA A 33 9.27 10.60 2.92
CA ALA A 33 9.09 11.67 1.96
C ALA A 33 7.74 11.39 1.29
N LEU A 34 6.68 11.77 2.01
CA LEU A 34 5.33 11.73 1.53
C LEU A 34 5.21 12.78 0.43
N GLN A 35 4.89 12.32 -0.77
CA GLN A 35 4.68 13.18 -1.91
C GLN A 35 3.44 12.73 -2.67
N GLU A 36 2.77 13.69 -3.28
CA GLU A 36 1.58 13.41 -4.07
C GLU A 36 1.97 13.16 -5.52
N PHE A 37 1.44 12.08 -6.09
CA PHE A 37 1.67 11.72 -7.49
C PHE A 37 0.34 11.45 -8.19
N TYR A 38 0.29 11.75 -9.48
CA TYR A 38 -0.82 11.34 -10.32
C TYR A 38 -0.86 9.81 -10.43
N VAL A 39 -2.05 9.27 -10.63
CA VAL A 39 -2.25 7.83 -10.88
C VAL A 39 -2.47 7.63 -12.37
N ASN A 40 -1.66 6.78 -12.97
CA ASN A 40 -1.81 6.42 -14.37
C ASN A 40 -3.02 5.47 -14.54
N PRO A 41 -3.57 5.34 -15.76
CA PRO A 41 -4.72 4.44 -16.02
C PRO A 41 -4.44 2.96 -15.73
N ASP A 42 -3.18 2.54 -15.74
CA ASP A 42 -2.73 1.20 -15.39
C ASP A 42 -2.59 0.98 -13.87
N GLY A 43 -2.87 2.01 -13.06
CA GLY A 43 -2.75 1.99 -11.60
C GLY A 43 -1.34 2.28 -11.09
N SER A 44 -0.36 2.52 -11.97
CA SER A 44 1.01 2.86 -11.59
C SER A 44 1.14 4.32 -11.13
N GLN A 45 2.23 4.61 -10.41
CA GLN A 45 2.62 5.96 -10.03
C GLN A 45 2.99 6.78 -11.28
N GLY A 46 2.29 7.89 -11.48
CA GLY A 46 2.54 8.86 -12.53
C GLY A 46 3.51 9.96 -12.11
N ALA A 47 3.43 11.08 -12.80
CA ALA A 47 4.26 12.25 -12.49
C ALA A 47 3.93 12.82 -11.10
N GLN A 48 4.93 13.42 -10.46
CA GLN A 48 4.74 14.14 -9.20
C GLN A 48 3.80 15.33 -9.41
N VAL A 49 2.85 15.50 -8.49
CA VAL A 49 2.02 16.71 -8.43
C VAL A 49 2.91 17.85 -7.95
N THR A 50 3.15 18.83 -8.82
CA THR A 50 3.94 20.03 -8.50
C THR A 50 3.03 21.25 -8.58
N GLY A 51 2.90 21.98 -7.47
CA GLY A 51 1.98 23.12 -7.37
C GLY A 51 0.53 22.69 -7.14
N ASN A 52 -0.42 23.35 -7.82
CA ASN A 52 -1.84 23.04 -7.68
C ASN A 52 -2.16 21.71 -8.38
N ASN A 53 -2.88 20.85 -7.68
CA ASN A 53 -3.36 19.61 -8.24
C ASN A 53 -4.32 19.88 -9.42
N GLN A 54 -4.09 19.20 -10.55
CA GLN A 54 -4.89 19.31 -11.77
C GLN A 54 -6.14 18.39 -11.77
N CYS A 55 -6.39 17.66 -10.69
CA CYS A 55 -7.56 16.80 -10.53
C CYS A 55 -8.83 17.62 -10.28
N LYS A 56 -9.93 17.29 -10.96
CA LYS A 56 -11.23 17.99 -10.85
C LYS A 56 -12.07 17.63 -9.62
N ASP A 57 -11.56 16.82 -8.70
CA ASP A 57 -12.26 16.27 -7.54
C ASP A 57 -13.68 15.73 -7.84
N GLN A 58 -13.78 14.85 -8.85
CA GLN A 58 -15.01 14.14 -9.22
C GLN A 58 -15.00 12.69 -8.74
N THR A 59 -16.15 12.09 -8.46
CA THR A 59 -16.24 10.85 -7.66
C THR A 59 -15.74 9.55 -8.30
N GLN A 60 -15.44 9.50 -9.61
CA GLN A 60 -15.37 8.22 -10.33
C GLN A 60 -13.96 7.63 -10.54
N ILE A 61 -12.92 8.44 -10.72
CA ILE A 61 -11.59 7.94 -11.16
C ILE A 61 -10.51 8.50 -10.23
N LEU A 62 -9.65 7.65 -9.69
CA LEU A 62 -8.50 8.11 -8.91
C LEU A 62 -7.52 8.86 -9.82
N CYS A 63 -7.21 10.09 -9.45
CA CYS A 63 -6.43 11.01 -10.28
C CYS A 63 -5.05 11.28 -9.70
N SER A 64 -4.98 11.53 -8.39
CA SER A 64 -3.74 11.57 -7.64
C SER A 64 -3.95 11.00 -6.25
N GLN A 65 -2.86 10.54 -5.67
CA GLN A 65 -2.83 10.14 -4.27
C GLN A 65 -1.43 10.36 -3.69
N GLU A 66 -1.35 10.36 -2.37
CA GLU A 66 -0.08 10.40 -1.66
C GLU A 66 0.61 9.04 -1.74
N TYR A 67 1.90 9.06 -2.06
CA TYR A 67 2.80 7.93 -2.06
C TYR A 67 3.93 8.16 -1.06
N ASP A 68 4.41 7.06 -0.50
CA ASP A 68 5.68 7.04 0.21
C ASP A 68 6.81 6.90 -0.82
N THR A 69 7.64 7.94 -1.02
CA THR A 69 8.73 7.86 -2.00
C THR A 69 9.83 6.86 -1.60
N SER A 70 9.81 6.35 -0.37
CA SER A 70 10.75 5.35 0.11
C SER A 70 10.37 3.95 -0.36
N THR A 71 9.07 3.67 -0.49
CA THR A 71 8.54 2.37 -0.91
C THR A 71 7.95 2.38 -2.33
N GLY A 72 7.59 3.55 -2.85
CA GLY A 72 6.82 3.71 -4.10
C GLY A 72 5.36 3.25 -3.96
N GLU A 73 4.89 3.02 -2.74
CA GLU A 73 3.55 2.53 -2.48
C GLU A 73 2.60 3.67 -2.09
N PRO A 74 1.31 3.56 -2.44
CA PRO A 74 0.32 4.53 -2.03
C PRO A 74 0.04 4.42 -0.53
N THR A 75 -0.11 5.57 0.14
CA THR A 75 -0.28 5.61 1.60
C THR A 75 -1.69 5.23 2.06
N GLY A 76 -2.65 5.16 1.13
CA GLY A 76 -4.06 4.91 1.46
C GLY A 76 -4.77 6.10 2.12
N ASN A 77 -4.11 7.27 2.19
CA ASN A 77 -4.65 8.47 2.84
C ASN A 77 -5.76 9.11 1.99
N THR A 78 -7.02 8.90 2.37
CA THR A 78 -8.19 9.41 1.64
C THR A 78 -8.27 10.93 1.60
N SER A 79 -7.70 11.64 2.57
CA SER A 79 -7.65 13.11 2.59
C SER A 79 -6.69 13.70 1.55
N ARG A 80 -5.79 12.87 0.98
CA ARG A 80 -4.85 13.21 -0.08
C ARG A 80 -5.16 12.52 -1.39
N MET A 81 -6.30 11.84 -1.49
CA MET A 81 -6.78 11.21 -2.71
C MET A 81 -7.68 12.17 -3.47
N HIS A 82 -7.19 12.65 -4.59
CA HIS A 82 -7.98 13.46 -5.51
C HIS A 82 -8.49 12.60 -6.65
N ARG A 83 -9.69 12.91 -7.11
CA ARG A 83 -10.41 12.09 -8.08
C ARG A 83 -10.90 12.94 -9.26
N GLY A 84 -11.22 12.31 -10.40
CA GLY A 84 -11.70 12.98 -11.61
C GLY A 84 -10.66 13.10 -12.72
N PRO A 85 -11.04 13.66 -13.88
CA PRO A 85 -10.11 13.82 -14.98
C PRO A 85 -9.04 14.87 -14.66
N ARG A 86 -7.82 14.62 -15.12
CA ARG A 86 -6.72 15.60 -15.10
C ARG A 86 -6.98 16.67 -16.17
N ASN A 87 -6.86 17.94 -15.80
CA ASN A 87 -6.90 19.08 -16.72
C ASN A 87 -5.58 19.29 -17.46
#